data_AF-A0A5S9ML71-F1
#
_entry.id   AF-A0A5S9ML71-F1
#
_cell.length_a   1.000
_cell.length_b   1.000
_cell.length_c   1.000
_cell.angle_alpha   90.00
_cell.angle_beta   90.00
_cell.angle_gamma   90.00
#
_symmetry.space_group_name_H-M   'P 1'
#
loop_
_entity.id
_entity.type
_entity.pdbx_description
1 polymer ?
#
loop_
_entity_poly.entity_id
_entity_poly.type
_entity_poly.pdbx_seq_one_letter_code
_entity_poly.pdbx_strand_id
1 'polypeptide(L)' 'MSKKPAALIILDGFGLRGETVGNAVAQAKNRTLTATGMNFRIKP' A
#
# COMPACT_ATOMS: atom_id res chain seq x y z
N MET A 1 19.96 4.31 -21.86
CA MET A 1 19.13 4.41 -20.63
C MET A 1 19.26 3.11 -19.86
N SER A 2 20.04 3.08 -18.77
CA SER A 2 20.07 1.92 -17.87
C SER A 2 18.69 1.76 -17.23
N LYS A 3 18.06 0.59 -17.37
CA LYS A 3 16.74 0.33 -16.79
C LYS A 3 16.88 0.34 -15.27
N LYS A 4 16.11 1.18 -14.59
CA LYS A 4 16.02 1.14 -13.13
C LYS A 4 15.39 -0.20 -12.72
N PRO A 5 15.83 -0.81 -11.61
CA PRO A 5 15.18 -2.01 -11.08
C PRO A 5 13.72 -1.70 -10.75
N ALA A 6 12.82 -2.58 -11.20
CA ALA A 6 11.39 -2.46 -10.98
C ALA A 6 10.89 -3.75 -10.33
N ALA A 7 10.02 -3.61 -9.33
CA ALA A 7 9.36 -4.72 -8.66
C ALA A 7 7.85 -4.45 -8.60
N LEU A 8 7.06 -5.52 -8.81
CA LEU A 8 5.62 -5.53 -8.55
C LEU A 8 5.39 -6.36 -7.29
N ILE A 9 4.78 -5.75 -6.28
CA ILE A 9 4.44 -6.40 -5.01
C ILE A 9 2.91 -6.47 -4.94
N ILE A 10 2.38 -7.67 -4.76
CA ILE A 10 0.94 -7.92 -4.61
C ILE A 10 0.68 -8.19 -3.15
N LEU A 11 -0.10 -7.32 -2.51
CA LEU A 11 -0.59 -7.50 -1.15
C LEU A 11 -2.01 -8.05 -1.24
N ASP A 12 -2.14 -9.38 -1.19
CA ASP A 12 -3.44 -10.05 -1.28
C ASP A 12 -4.35 -9.64 -0.10
N GLY A 13 -5.63 -9.40 -0.39
CA GLY A 13 -6.60 -8.89 0.59
C GLY A 13 -6.32 -7.48 1.13
N PHE A 14 -5.36 -6.72 0.58
CA PHE A 14 -5.03 -5.36 1.02
C PHE A 14 -5.73 -4.31 0.15
N GLY A 15 -6.69 -3.60 0.74
CA GLY A 15 -7.47 -2.55 0.06
C GLY A 15 -7.35 -1.18 0.73
N LEU A 16 -7.49 -0.12 -0.06
CA LEU A 16 -7.66 1.24 0.46
C LEU A 16 -9.13 1.51 0.73
N ARG A 17 -9.48 1.80 1.98
CA ARG A 17 -10.83 2.18 2.40
C ARG A 17 -10.74 3.39 3.32
N GLY A 18 -11.59 4.39 3.10
CA GLY A 18 -11.55 5.66 3.83
C GLY A 18 -12.08 5.60 5.27
N GLU A 19 -12.84 4.57 5.61
CA GLU A 19 -13.37 4.37 6.96
C GLU A 19 -12.34 3.70 7.88
N THR A 20 -12.24 4.13 9.13
CA THR A 20 -11.35 3.56 10.15
C THR A 20 -12.01 2.44 10.97
N VAL A 21 -13.33 2.47 11.15
CA VAL A 21 -14.05 1.45 11.91
C VAL A 21 -14.10 0.14 11.11
N GLY A 22 -13.73 -0.97 11.73
CA GLY A 22 -13.66 -2.29 11.08
C GLY A 22 -12.61 -2.38 9.95
N ASN A 23 -11.67 -1.42 9.87
CA ASN A 23 -10.62 -1.40 8.86
C ASN A 23 -9.30 -1.90 9.45
N ALA A 24 -8.98 -3.17 9.19
CA ALA A 24 -7.75 -3.80 9.65
C ALA A 24 -6.49 -3.10 9.10
N VAL A 25 -6.54 -2.56 7.87
CA VAL A 25 -5.41 -1.85 7.26
C VAL A 25 -5.12 -0.54 7.98
N ALA A 26 -6.15 0.25 8.28
CA ALA A 26 -6.01 1.53 8.98
C ALA A 26 -5.61 1.38 10.45
N GLN A 27 -6.00 0.27 11.09
CA GLN A 27 -5.69 -0.01 12.49
C GLN A 27 -4.36 -0.75 12.70
N ALA A 28 -3.76 -1.29 11.64
CA ALA A 28 -2.51 -2.03 11.73
C ALA A 28 -1.32 -1.11 12.07
N LYS A 29 -0.41 -1.60 12.93
CA LYS A 29 0.87 -0.93 13.19
C LYS A 29 1.86 -1.18 12.05
N ASN A 30 1.67 -0.50 10.93
CA ASN A 30 2.54 -0.67 9.77
C ASN A 30 3.48 0.53 9.58
N ARG A 31 4.67 0.46 10.19
CA ARG A 31 5.66 1.54 10.12
C ARG A 31 6.27 1.69 8.71
N THR A 32 6.44 0.60 7.98
CA THR A 32 7.12 0.64 6.68
C THR A 32 6.21 1.19 5.59
N LEU A 33 4.96 0.71 5.47
CA LEU A 33 4.03 1.18 4.44
C LEU A 33 3.56 2.63 4.68
N THR A 34 3.61 3.11 5.93
CA THR A 34 3.27 4.52 6.28
C THR A 34 4.45 5.48 6.10
N ALA A 35 5.70 5.03 6.33
CA ALA A 35 6.89 5.88 6.25
C ALA A 35 7.51 5.96 4.85
N THR A 36 7.37 4.91 4.04
CA THR A 36 7.77 4.96 2.63
C THR A 36 6.61 5.56 1.86
N GLY A 37 6.75 6.78 1.33
CA GLY A 37 5.75 7.50 0.53
C GLY A 37 5.39 6.77 -0.78
N MET A 38 4.92 5.53 -0.66
CA MET A 38 4.45 4.67 -1.73
C MET A 38 3.17 5.28 -2.27
N ASN A 39 3.23 5.66 -3.52
CA ASN A 39 2.07 6.09 -4.27
C ASN A 39 1.22 4.86 -4.58
N PHE A 40 0.26 4.54 -3.70
CA PHE A 40 -0.75 3.53 -3.97
C PHE A 40 -1.66 4.03 -5.09
N ARG A 41 -1.47 3.51 -6.31
CA ARG A 41 -2.37 3.77 -7.44
C ARG A 41 -3.31 2.58 -7.60
N ILE A 42 -4.55 2.73 -7.13
CA ILE A 42 -5.63 1.80 -7.47
C ILE A 42 -6.05 2.12 -8.89
N LYS A 43 -5.94 1.14 -9.80
CA LYS A 43 -6.58 1.25 -11.11
C LYS A 43 -8.05 0.86 -10.95
N PRO A 44 -8.99 1.64 -11.53
CA PRO A 44 -10.40 1.25 -11.58
C PRO A 44 -10.58 -0.07 -12.33
#